data_AF-A0A359H282-F1
#
_entry.id   AF-A0A359H282-F1
#
_cell.length_a   1.000
_cell.length_b   1.000
_cell.length_c   1.000
_cell.angle_alpha   90.00
_cell.angle_beta   90.00
_cell.angle_gamma   90.00
#
_symmetry.space_group_name_H-M   'P 1'
#
loop_
_entity.id
_entity.type
_entity.pdbx_description
1 polymer ?
#
loop_
_entity_poly.entity_id
_entity_poly.type
_entity_poly.pdbx_seq_one_letter_code
_entity_poly.pdbx_strand_id
1 'polypeptide(L)'
;MKKTLLILCFSILFVSNSMAQKLEFGADLFNRYIWRGMDLGGKSPSIQPWIKLNIGNDNHSFSIGTWGAFSLAGTSNEEIDLYLSYTYKGAFSITLTDYFFPGLNTGSKDKYFEWENEKSGHILEGTLAFNGTENIPFTALFSMNLYGNDARKSNGNIFMSKYIELGFKKSFKYADFNVFVGGTPDKADTDNGETAFYLNEKPGITNIGVKVSRTIQITDNFSVPVQCSIISNPELNKIYLTFGLSF
;
A
#
# COMPACT_ATOMS: atom_id res chain seq x y z
N MET A 1 -27.20 7.92 -20.86
CA MET A 1 -27.25 6.95 -19.74
C MET A 1 -27.06 7.71 -18.44
N LYS A 2 -27.97 7.56 -17.48
CA LYS A 2 -28.01 8.35 -16.25
C LYS A 2 -26.73 8.10 -15.45
N LYS A 3 -25.94 9.15 -15.24
CA LYS A 3 -24.81 9.15 -14.31
C LYS A 3 -25.39 9.06 -12.91
N THR A 4 -25.60 7.85 -12.42
CA THR A 4 -25.88 7.64 -11.00
C THR A 4 -24.57 7.92 -10.27
N LEU A 5 -24.39 9.18 -9.89
CA LEU A 5 -23.34 9.60 -8.97
C LEU A 5 -23.61 8.86 -7.66
N LEU A 6 -22.86 7.78 -7.41
CA LEU A 6 -22.88 7.12 -6.11
C LEU A 6 -22.16 8.08 -5.15
N ILE A 7 -22.90 9.09 -4.67
CA ILE A 7 -22.47 9.86 -3.52
C ILE A 7 -22.44 8.83 -2.40
N LEU A 8 -21.24 8.41 -2.01
CA LEU A 8 -21.02 7.69 -0.77
C LEU A 8 -21.30 8.70 0.35
N CYS A 9 -22.58 8.95 0.62
CA CYS A 9 -23.00 9.65 1.81
C CYS A 9 -22.44 8.84 2.98
N PHE A 10 -21.49 9.44 3.70
CA PHE A 10 -21.11 9.07 5.04
C PHE A 10 -22.32 9.28 5.96
N SER A 11 -23.39 8.52 5.76
CA SER A 11 -24.25 8.13 6.87
C SER A 11 -23.40 7.19 7.68
N ILE A 12 -22.60 7.77 8.59
CA ILE A 12 -22.11 7.11 9.79
C ILE A 12 -23.37 6.63 10.49
N LEU A 13 -23.86 5.48 10.05
CA LEU A 13 -24.82 4.70 10.79
C LEU A 13 -24.17 4.56 12.15
N PHE A 14 -24.88 5.03 13.16
CA PHE A 14 -24.62 4.81 14.56
C PHE A 14 -24.41 3.31 14.76
N VAL A 15 -23.17 2.85 14.56
CA VAL A 15 -22.72 1.55 15.06
C VAL A 15 -22.83 1.72 16.56
N SER A 16 -23.76 0.95 17.11
CA SER A 16 -24.10 0.83 18.52
C SER A 16 -22.98 1.24 19.47
N ASN A 17 -23.34 1.93 20.57
CA ASN A 17 -22.49 2.37 21.70
C ASN A 17 -21.62 1.28 22.39
N SER A 18 -21.40 0.12 21.76
CA SER A 18 -20.70 -1.04 22.31
C SER A 18 -19.31 -1.31 21.71
N MET A 19 -18.92 -0.66 20.60
CA MET A 19 -17.57 -0.85 20.01
C MET A 19 -16.74 0.42 20.08
N ALA A 20 -15.46 0.28 20.45
CA ALA A 20 -14.53 1.39 20.54
C ALA A 20 -14.28 1.99 19.15
N GLN A 21 -14.31 3.31 19.05
CA GLN A 21 -14.04 4.06 17.82
C GLN A 21 -12.81 4.93 18.03
N LYS A 22 -11.85 4.86 17.12
CA LYS A 22 -10.61 5.64 17.18
C LYS A 22 -10.34 6.28 15.82
N LEU A 23 -10.55 7.59 15.74
CA LEU A 23 -10.14 8.41 14.61
C LEU A 23 -8.69 8.87 14.81
N GLU A 24 -7.87 8.60 13.83
CA GLU A 24 -6.45 8.95 13.80
C GLU A 24 -6.15 9.61 12.45
N PHE A 25 -5.23 10.56 12.44
CA PHE A 25 -4.72 11.17 11.22
C PHE A 25 -3.28 11.61 11.46
N GLY A 26 -2.53 11.76 10.39
CA GLY A 26 -1.12 12.10 10.47
C GLY A 26 -0.51 12.23 9.09
N ALA A 27 0.82 12.31 9.06
CA ALA A 27 1.56 12.26 7.82
C ALA A 27 2.95 11.67 8.05
N ASP A 28 3.41 10.91 7.07
CA ASP A 28 4.79 10.44 7.03
C ASP A 28 5.62 11.29 6.07
N LEU A 29 6.89 11.50 6.41
CA LEU A 29 7.88 12.12 5.53
C LEU A 29 8.96 11.09 5.21
N PHE A 30 9.09 10.77 3.93
CA PHE A 30 10.15 9.89 3.42
C PHE A 30 11.10 10.64 2.50
N ASN A 31 12.37 10.25 2.50
CA ASN A 31 13.31 10.71 1.47
C ASN A 31 12.96 10.18 0.07
N ARG A 32 12.16 9.10 -0.02
CA ARG A 32 11.68 8.49 -1.26
C ARG A 32 10.50 7.56 -1.02
N TYR A 33 9.53 7.54 -1.93
CA TYR A 33 8.44 6.57 -1.90
C TYR A 33 8.77 5.31 -2.72
N ILE A 34 9.08 4.23 -2.00
CA ILE A 34 9.33 2.89 -2.55
C ILE A 34 8.18 1.96 -2.18
N TRP A 35 7.51 1.39 -3.18
CA TRP A 35 6.38 0.49 -3.01
C TRP A 35 6.68 -0.87 -3.64
N ARG A 36 6.74 -1.94 -2.82
CA ARG A 36 7.02 -3.32 -3.28
C ARG A 36 8.27 -3.42 -4.18
N GLY A 37 9.29 -2.63 -3.85
CA GLY A 37 10.56 -2.52 -4.58
C GLY A 37 10.53 -1.63 -5.82
N MET A 38 9.42 -0.95 -6.11
CA MET A 38 9.30 0.03 -7.18
C MET A 38 9.46 1.45 -6.65
N ASP A 39 10.16 2.30 -7.39
CA ASP A 39 10.28 3.73 -7.08
C ASP A 39 9.08 4.47 -7.67
N LEU A 40 8.09 4.76 -6.83
CA LEU A 40 6.89 5.50 -7.23
C LEU A 40 7.02 7.01 -6.95
N GLY A 41 7.82 7.40 -5.95
CA GLY A 41 8.02 8.80 -5.57
C GLY A 41 9.04 9.56 -6.41
N GLY A 42 9.75 8.89 -7.31
CA GLY A 42 10.84 9.49 -8.08
C GLY A 42 12.06 9.82 -7.23
N LYS A 43 12.95 10.66 -7.77
CA LYS A 43 14.21 11.04 -7.09
C LYS A 43 14.01 12.17 -6.07
N SER A 44 12.92 12.16 -5.31
CA SER A 44 12.56 13.24 -4.38
C SER A 44 11.86 12.74 -3.11
N PRO A 45 11.91 13.54 -2.03
CA PRO A 45 11.14 13.26 -0.83
C PRO A 45 9.63 13.18 -1.10
N SER A 46 8.94 12.40 -0.28
CA SER A 46 7.50 12.17 -0.36
C SER A 46 6.84 12.49 0.98
N ILE A 47 5.80 13.30 0.95
CA ILE A 47 4.89 13.53 2.08
C ILE A 47 3.69 12.61 1.89
N GLN A 48 3.33 11.88 2.94
CA GLN A 48 2.35 10.80 2.87
C GLN A 48 1.26 10.99 3.93
N PRO A 49 0.23 11.82 3.65
CA PRO A 49 -0.84 12.06 4.60
C PRO A 49 -1.77 10.87 4.72
N TRP A 50 -2.39 10.70 5.88
CA TRP A 50 -3.36 9.63 6.10
C TRP A 50 -4.43 10.01 7.14
N ILE A 51 -5.60 9.41 6.98
CA ILE A 51 -6.72 9.46 7.93
C ILE A 51 -7.26 8.05 8.07
N LYS A 52 -7.52 7.61 9.30
CA LYS A 52 -8.02 6.27 9.59
C LYS A 52 -9.02 6.29 10.73
N LEU A 53 -10.16 5.64 10.52
CA LEU A 53 -11.15 5.33 11.56
C LEU A 53 -11.11 3.83 11.84
N ASN A 54 -10.75 3.46 13.07
CA ASN A 54 -10.84 2.08 13.55
C ASN A 54 -12.11 1.91 14.39
N ILE A 55 -12.83 0.81 14.19
CA ILE A 55 -14.04 0.44 14.92
C ILE A 55 -13.90 -1.02 15.34
N GLY A 56 -13.96 -1.32 16.64
CA GLY A 56 -13.91 -2.70 17.09
C GLY A 56 -13.44 -2.92 18.52
N ASN A 57 -12.85 -4.10 18.72
CA ASN A 57 -12.23 -4.55 19.96
C ASN A 57 -10.93 -5.33 19.63
N ASP A 58 -10.28 -5.86 20.67
CA ASP A 58 -8.98 -6.57 20.56
C ASP A 58 -9.01 -7.77 19.61
N ASN A 59 -10.17 -8.41 19.43
CA ASN A 59 -10.33 -9.58 18.57
C ASN A 59 -10.85 -9.25 17.17
N HIS A 60 -11.58 -8.16 17.00
CA HIS A 60 -12.24 -7.81 15.75
C HIS A 60 -12.14 -6.31 15.53
N SER A 61 -11.41 -5.90 14.49
CA SER A 61 -11.22 -4.49 14.16
C SER A 61 -11.52 -4.24 12.69
N PHE A 62 -12.44 -3.31 12.42
CA PHE A 62 -12.65 -2.74 11.10
C PHE A 62 -11.91 -1.40 11.02
N SER A 63 -11.24 -1.16 9.90
CA SER A 63 -10.56 0.10 9.62
C SER A 63 -11.00 0.60 8.26
N ILE A 64 -11.46 1.85 8.21
CA ILE A 64 -11.68 2.57 6.96
C ILE A 64 -10.76 3.79 6.96
N GLY A 65 -10.11 4.05 5.84
CA GLY A 65 -9.17 5.17 5.79
C GLY A 65 -8.79 5.58 4.39
N THR A 66 -7.98 6.63 4.36
CA THR A 66 -7.29 7.10 3.17
C THR A 66 -5.82 7.30 3.50
N TRP A 67 -4.98 7.08 2.51
CA TRP A 67 -3.56 7.37 2.53
C TRP A 67 -3.21 8.01 1.19
N GLY A 68 -2.17 8.83 1.14
CA GLY A 68 -1.64 9.28 -0.12
C GLY A 68 -0.13 9.41 -0.09
N ALA A 69 0.47 9.60 -1.25
CA ALA A 69 1.87 9.95 -1.40
C ALA A 69 2.04 11.06 -2.41
N PHE A 70 2.66 12.15 -1.98
CA PHE A 70 2.92 13.33 -2.80
C PHE A 70 4.40 13.60 -2.81
N SER A 71 5.01 13.48 -3.99
CA SER A 71 6.42 13.80 -4.15
C SER A 71 6.64 15.30 -4.18
N LEU A 72 7.71 15.79 -3.56
CA LEU A 72 8.03 17.22 -3.56
C LEU A 72 8.64 17.71 -4.88
N ALA A 73 8.92 16.81 -5.83
CA ALA A 73 9.26 17.21 -7.19
C ALA A 73 8.05 17.07 -8.10
N GLY A 74 7.73 18.12 -8.86
CA GLY A 74 6.57 18.18 -9.75
C GLY A 74 6.62 17.28 -11.00
N THR A 75 7.44 16.23 -11.00
CA THR A 75 7.58 15.27 -12.11
C THR A 75 7.35 13.82 -11.69
N SER A 76 6.89 13.57 -10.46
CA SER A 76 6.75 12.20 -9.93
C SER A 76 5.28 11.83 -9.75
N ASN A 77 5.00 10.55 -9.47
CA ASN A 77 3.64 10.11 -9.19
C ASN A 77 3.10 10.76 -7.92
N GLU A 78 1.81 11.05 -7.96
CA GLU A 78 0.98 11.25 -6.78
C GLU A 78 0.04 10.06 -6.66
N GLU A 79 -0.36 9.73 -5.44
CA GLU A 79 -1.24 8.61 -5.13
C GLU A 79 -2.21 9.01 -4.02
N ILE A 80 -3.46 8.59 -4.17
CA ILE A 80 -4.52 8.73 -3.19
C ILE A 80 -5.28 7.41 -3.14
N ASP A 81 -5.29 6.81 -1.97
CA ASP A 81 -5.88 5.51 -1.74
C ASP A 81 -7.08 5.63 -0.82
N LEU A 82 -8.11 4.86 -1.12
CA LEU A 82 -9.15 4.54 -0.15
C LEU A 82 -9.05 3.06 0.21
N TYR A 83 -9.18 2.72 1.49
CA TYR A 83 -9.17 1.32 1.90
C TYR A 83 -10.20 1.00 2.97
N LEU A 84 -10.63 -0.25 2.94
CA LEU A 84 -11.41 -0.90 3.98
C LEU A 84 -10.69 -2.18 4.39
N SER A 85 -10.44 -2.34 5.68
CA SER A 85 -9.75 -3.50 6.23
C SER A 85 -10.53 -4.09 7.39
N TYR A 86 -10.48 -5.42 7.50
CA TYR A 86 -10.91 -6.16 8.68
C TYR A 86 -9.74 -6.96 9.22
N THR A 87 -9.53 -6.91 10.53
CA THR A 87 -8.45 -7.63 11.23
C THR A 87 -9.02 -8.47 12.37
N TYR A 88 -8.70 -9.77 12.34
CA TYR A 88 -9.03 -10.73 13.39
C TYR A 88 -7.82 -10.98 14.29
N LYS A 89 -8.01 -10.74 15.60
CA LYS A 89 -7.03 -10.93 16.69
C LYS A 89 -5.67 -10.27 16.44
N GLY A 90 -5.66 -9.13 15.75
CA GLY A 90 -4.44 -8.44 15.29
C GLY A 90 -3.61 -9.22 14.27
N ALA A 91 -3.93 -10.48 14.00
CA ALA A 91 -3.05 -11.43 13.33
C ALA A 91 -3.43 -11.65 11.87
N PHE A 92 -4.72 -11.69 11.52
CA PHE A 92 -5.18 -11.94 10.16
C PHE A 92 -5.95 -10.76 9.64
N SER A 93 -5.56 -10.23 8.48
CA SER A 93 -6.19 -9.07 7.86
C SER A 93 -6.67 -9.39 6.46
N ILE A 94 -7.84 -8.83 6.12
CA ILE A 94 -8.37 -8.77 4.77
C ILE A 94 -8.58 -7.29 4.45
N THR A 95 -8.01 -6.82 3.34
CA THR A 95 -8.07 -5.41 2.95
C THR A 95 -8.51 -5.30 1.50
N LEU A 96 -9.42 -4.38 1.23
CA LEU A 96 -9.73 -3.90 -0.11
C LEU A 96 -9.17 -2.47 -0.22
N THR A 97 -8.33 -2.24 -1.21
CA THR A 97 -7.74 -0.94 -1.50
C THR A 97 -8.17 -0.49 -2.88
N ASP A 98 -8.56 0.77 -3.00
CA ASP A 98 -8.74 1.50 -4.25
C ASP A 98 -7.55 2.44 -4.41
N TYR A 99 -6.61 2.08 -5.28
CA TYR A 99 -5.49 2.94 -5.64
C TYR A 99 -5.90 3.90 -6.73
N PHE A 100 -5.63 5.19 -6.54
CA PHE A 100 -5.83 6.19 -7.57
C PHE A 100 -4.59 7.08 -7.69
N PHE A 101 -4.07 7.21 -8.91
CA PHE A 101 -2.87 7.99 -9.19
C PHE A 101 -3.25 9.29 -9.92
N PRO A 102 -3.57 10.39 -9.21
CA PRO A 102 -3.87 11.64 -9.87
C PRO A 102 -2.62 12.17 -10.59
N GLY A 103 -2.66 12.29 -11.93
CA GLY A 103 -1.69 13.10 -12.67
C GLY A 103 -0.77 12.34 -13.63
N LEU A 104 0.52 12.70 -13.63
CA LEU A 104 1.44 12.66 -14.79
C LEU A 104 1.59 11.30 -15.50
N ASN A 105 1.29 10.18 -14.85
CA ASN A 105 1.50 8.83 -15.40
C ASN A 105 0.22 8.03 -15.69
N THR A 106 -0.97 8.59 -15.44
CA THR A 106 -2.24 7.94 -15.85
C THR A 106 -2.72 8.35 -17.25
N GLY A 107 -2.03 9.30 -17.90
CA GLY A 107 -2.43 9.81 -19.21
C GLY A 107 -3.86 10.37 -19.17
N SER A 108 -4.77 9.79 -19.95
CA SER A 108 -6.19 10.18 -20.00
C SER A 108 -7.05 9.61 -18.87
N LYS A 109 -6.47 8.83 -17.95
CA LYS A 109 -7.18 8.13 -16.85
C LYS A 109 -7.04 8.87 -15.51
N ASP A 110 -7.08 10.20 -15.55
CA ASP A 110 -6.90 11.11 -14.40
C ASP A 110 -8.22 11.53 -13.73
N LYS A 111 -9.36 10.96 -14.18
CA LYS A 111 -10.69 11.31 -13.70
C LYS A 111 -11.13 10.37 -12.57
N TYR A 112 -11.11 10.86 -11.35
CA TYR A 112 -11.49 10.10 -10.15
C TYR A 112 -12.94 9.54 -10.16
N PHE A 113 -13.87 10.19 -10.87
CA PHE A 113 -15.25 9.67 -10.97
C PHE A 113 -15.47 8.81 -12.21
N GLU A 114 -14.41 8.50 -12.97
CA GLU A 114 -14.46 7.61 -14.14
C GLU A 114 -14.18 6.17 -13.71
N TRP A 115 -15.22 5.34 -13.70
CA TRP A 115 -15.17 3.95 -13.29
C TRP A 115 -15.35 2.97 -14.45
N GLU A 116 -15.51 3.43 -15.69
CA GLU A 116 -15.59 2.55 -16.86
C GLU A 116 -14.26 1.79 -17.05
N ASN A 117 -14.31 0.46 -17.17
CA ASN A 117 -13.14 -0.45 -17.10
C ASN A 117 -11.92 0.01 -17.91
N GLU A 118 -12.12 0.44 -19.17
CA GLU A 118 -11.01 0.83 -20.04
C GLU A 118 -10.51 2.26 -19.80
N LYS A 119 -11.30 3.10 -19.11
CA LYS A 119 -11.02 4.52 -18.88
C LYS A 119 -10.67 4.85 -17.44
N SER A 120 -10.97 3.97 -16.52
CA SER A 120 -10.77 4.18 -15.09
C SER A 120 -9.29 4.19 -14.74
N GLY A 121 -8.88 5.19 -13.95
CA GLY A 121 -7.54 5.27 -13.35
C GLY A 121 -7.40 4.47 -12.06
N HIS A 122 -8.52 3.94 -11.54
CA HIS A 122 -8.57 3.18 -10.30
C HIS A 122 -7.97 1.79 -10.46
N ILE A 123 -7.36 1.27 -9.40
CA ILE A 123 -6.99 -0.14 -9.29
C ILE A 123 -7.56 -0.66 -7.98
N LEU A 124 -8.54 -1.57 -8.07
CA LEU A 124 -9.04 -2.25 -6.87
C LEU A 124 -8.16 -3.47 -6.59
N GLU A 125 -7.56 -3.53 -5.40
CA GLU A 125 -6.73 -4.63 -4.93
C GLU A 125 -7.35 -5.31 -3.71
N GLY A 126 -7.43 -6.63 -3.74
CA GLY A 126 -7.71 -7.44 -2.56
C GLY A 126 -6.41 -7.93 -1.93
N THR A 127 -6.26 -7.77 -0.63
CA THR A 127 -5.10 -8.22 0.14
C THR A 127 -5.53 -9.13 1.30
N LEU A 128 -4.81 -10.24 1.46
CA LEU A 128 -4.84 -11.13 2.62
C LEU A 128 -3.49 -11.06 3.32
N ALA A 129 -3.48 -10.88 4.64
CA ALA A 129 -2.25 -10.82 5.40
C ALA A 129 -2.32 -11.62 6.70
N PHE A 130 -1.22 -12.27 7.03
CA PHE A 130 -0.87 -12.71 8.37
C PHE A 130 0.20 -11.75 8.92
N ASN A 131 -0.15 -10.98 9.95
CA ASN A 131 0.65 -9.90 10.51
C ASN A 131 1.73 -10.36 11.50
N GLY A 132 1.76 -11.67 11.78
CA GLY A 132 2.50 -12.27 12.88
C GLY A 132 1.70 -12.23 14.19
N THR A 133 2.23 -12.93 15.20
CA THR A 133 1.75 -12.89 16.58
C THR A 133 2.95 -12.81 17.52
N GLU A 134 2.71 -12.66 18.83
CA GLU A 134 3.78 -12.72 19.83
C GLU A 134 4.61 -14.01 19.75
N ASN A 135 3.97 -15.14 19.39
CA ASN A 135 4.62 -16.46 19.30
C ASN A 135 5.10 -16.82 17.89
N ILE A 136 4.57 -16.15 16.86
CA ILE A 136 4.87 -16.43 15.46
C ILE A 136 5.37 -15.14 14.83
N PRO A 137 6.70 -14.89 14.82
CA PRO A 137 7.29 -13.64 14.34
C PRO A 137 7.30 -13.50 12.82
N PHE A 138 6.73 -14.44 12.08
CA PHE A 138 6.67 -14.39 10.62
C PHE A 138 5.42 -13.66 10.15
N THR A 139 5.53 -12.96 9.03
CA THR A 139 4.40 -12.37 8.32
C THR A 139 4.28 -12.97 6.93
N ALA A 140 3.06 -12.99 6.42
CA ALA A 140 2.78 -13.36 5.05
C ALA A 140 1.74 -12.41 4.47
N LEU A 141 1.88 -12.04 3.21
CA LEU A 141 0.97 -11.17 2.50
C LEU A 141 0.76 -11.71 1.09
N PHE A 142 -0.49 -11.70 0.65
CA PHE A 142 -0.89 -11.97 -0.72
C PHE A 142 -1.84 -10.86 -1.16
N SER A 143 -1.53 -10.23 -2.28
CA SER A 143 -2.31 -9.16 -2.88
C SER A 143 -2.62 -9.48 -4.33
N MET A 144 -3.78 -9.07 -4.81
CA MET A 144 -4.21 -9.29 -6.19
C MET A 144 -5.08 -8.13 -6.68
N ASN A 145 -4.73 -7.57 -7.84
CA ASN A 145 -5.56 -6.62 -8.56
C ASN A 145 -6.83 -7.34 -9.05
N LEU A 146 -7.99 -6.73 -8.77
CA LEU A 146 -9.32 -7.28 -9.06
C LEU A 146 -10.04 -6.49 -10.16
N TYR A 147 -9.69 -5.21 -10.34
CA TYR A 147 -10.36 -4.32 -11.28
C TYR A 147 -9.48 -3.13 -11.68
N GLY A 148 -9.78 -2.56 -12.86
CA GLY A 148 -9.36 -1.21 -13.22
C GLY A 148 -8.06 -1.16 -14.04
N ASN A 149 -7.19 -0.20 -13.73
CA ASN A 149 -5.99 0.13 -14.49
C ASN A 149 -4.80 -0.82 -14.25
N ASP A 150 -5.09 -2.11 -14.08
CA ASP A 150 -4.07 -3.16 -14.08
C ASP A 150 -3.47 -3.35 -15.48
N ALA A 151 -2.34 -4.04 -15.54
CA ALA A 151 -1.76 -4.53 -16.79
C ALA A 151 -2.78 -5.38 -17.59
N ARG A 152 -2.64 -5.38 -18.92
CA ARG A 152 -3.57 -6.04 -19.83
C ARG A 152 -2.92 -7.22 -20.53
N LYS A 153 -3.68 -8.31 -20.61
CA LYS A 153 -3.40 -9.42 -21.51
C LYS A 153 -3.75 -9.02 -22.94
N SER A 154 -3.20 -9.74 -23.90
CA SER A 154 -3.43 -9.59 -25.34
C SER A 154 -4.91 -9.66 -25.74
N ASN A 155 -5.73 -10.35 -24.94
CA ASN A 155 -7.18 -10.43 -25.12
C ASN A 155 -7.98 -9.28 -24.47
N GLY A 156 -7.32 -8.26 -23.92
CA GLY A 156 -7.94 -7.07 -23.30
C GLY A 156 -8.36 -7.24 -21.83
N ASN A 157 -8.33 -8.47 -21.30
CA ASN A 157 -8.61 -8.70 -19.87
C ASN A 157 -7.46 -8.18 -19.00
N ILE A 158 -7.77 -7.79 -17.76
CA ILE A 158 -6.73 -7.48 -16.78
C ILE A 158 -5.89 -8.72 -16.46
N PHE A 159 -4.64 -8.48 -16.06
CA PHE A 159 -3.73 -9.53 -15.64
C PHE A 159 -4.17 -10.19 -14.33
N MET A 160 -4.90 -9.43 -13.51
CA MET A 160 -5.10 -9.70 -12.08
C MET A 160 -3.75 -9.83 -11.39
N SER A 161 -2.91 -8.81 -11.55
CA SER A 161 -1.52 -8.82 -11.06
C SER A 161 -1.45 -9.11 -9.57
N LYS A 162 -0.52 -9.96 -9.17
CA LYS A 162 -0.35 -10.54 -7.84
C LYS A 162 0.98 -10.12 -7.25
N TYR A 163 0.97 -9.94 -5.95
CA TYR A 163 2.17 -9.75 -5.15
C TYR A 163 2.11 -10.64 -3.92
N ILE A 164 3.24 -11.24 -3.58
CA ILE A 164 3.39 -12.12 -2.42
C ILE A 164 4.59 -11.65 -1.62
N GLU A 165 4.47 -11.57 -0.30
CA GLU A 165 5.58 -11.20 0.57
C GLU A 165 5.61 -12.07 1.83
N LEU A 166 6.81 -12.48 2.22
CA LEU A 166 7.09 -13.09 3.51
C LEU A 166 8.00 -12.16 4.30
N GLY A 167 7.74 -12.06 5.60
CA GLY A 167 8.53 -11.26 6.52
C GLY A 167 8.87 -11.99 7.80
N PHE A 168 9.88 -11.48 8.50
CA PHE A 168 10.26 -11.91 9.84
C PHE A 168 10.50 -10.66 10.70
N LYS A 169 9.70 -10.52 11.75
CA LYS A 169 9.72 -9.41 12.70
C LYS A 169 10.46 -9.82 13.96
N LYS A 170 11.34 -8.94 14.44
CA LYS A 170 11.99 -9.13 15.74
C LYS A 170 12.30 -7.81 16.42
N SER A 171 11.86 -7.68 17.66
CA SER A 171 12.20 -6.54 18.51
C SER A 171 13.48 -6.81 19.29
N PHE A 172 14.38 -5.83 19.28
CA PHE A 172 15.55 -5.76 20.14
C PHE A 172 15.44 -4.52 21.02
N LYS A 173 16.28 -4.42 22.06
CA LYS A 173 16.20 -3.38 23.11
C LYS A 173 16.04 -1.94 22.59
N TYR A 174 16.59 -1.62 21.42
CA TYR A 174 16.62 -0.25 20.88
C TYR A 174 15.93 -0.08 19.53
N ALA A 175 15.43 -1.16 18.92
CA ALA A 175 14.83 -1.11 17.60
C ALA A 175 14.06 -2.39 17.25
N ASP A 176 13.05 -2.23 16.41
CA ASP A 176 12.30 -3.29 15.76
C ASP A 176 12.86 -3.54 14.37
N PHE A 177 12.99 -4.81 14.00
CA PHE A 177 13.50 -5.25 12.71
C PHE A 177 12.40 -5.99 11.95
N ASN A 178 12.35 -5.78 10.64
CA ASN A 178 11.59 -6.59 9.71
C ASN A 178 12.47 -6.95 8.52
N VAL A 179 12.80 -8.23 8.37
CA VAL A 179 13.45 -8.77 7.17
C VAL A 179 12.35 -9.29 6.26
N PHE A 180 12.36 -8.91 4.99
CA PHE A 180 11.30 -9.28 4.06
C PHE A 180 11.82 -9.69 2.69
N VAL A 181 11.06 -10.56 2.04
CA VAL A 181 11.22 -10.96 0.65
C VAL A 181 9.84 -11.07 0.02
N GLY A 182 9.67 -10.39 -1.10
CA GLY A 182 8.44 -10.34 -1.86
C GLY A 182 8.68 -10.25 -3.34
N GLY A 183 7.67 -10.63 -4.10
CA GLY A 183 7.77 -10.78 -5.53
C GLY A 183 6.42 -11.03 -6.18
N THR A 184 6.45 -11.13 -7.49
CA THR A 184 5.28 -11.35 -8.31
C THR A 184 5.41 -12.69 -9.06
N PRO A 185 4.36 -13.53 -9.05
CA PRO A 185 4.35 -14.78 -9.80
C PRO A 185 3.95 -14.57 -11.27
N ASP A 186 3.57 -13.36 -11.66
CA ASP A 186 3.01 -13.09 -12.99
C ASP A 186 4.08 -12.98 -14.06
N LYS A 187 3.76 -13.46 -15.26
CA LYS A 187 4.62 -13.40 -16.45
C LYS A 187 3.82 -12.83 -17.61
N ALA A 188 4.12 -11.60 -18.01
CA ALA A 188 3.53 -11.02 -19.21
C ALA A 188 4.05 -11.75 -20.47
N ASP A 189 3.17 -11.96 -21.46
CA ASP A 189 3.56 -12.41 -22.79
C ASP A 189 4.05 -11.21 -23.62
N THR A 190 5.33 -10.88 -23.47
CA THR A 190 5.95 -9.75 -24.16
C THR A 190 5.96 -9.91 -25.68
N ASP A 191 5.97 -11.15 -26.19
CA ASP A 191 5.93 -11.44 -27.63
C ASP A 191 4.56 -11.02 -28.23
N ASN A 192 3.51 -11.03 -27.41
CA ASN A 192 2.17 -10.55 -27.74
C ASN A 192 1.88 -9.12 -27.25
N GLY A 193 2.92 -8.36 -26.88
CA GLY A 193 2.81 -6.96 -26.48
C GLY A 193 2.21 -6.74 -25.08
N GLU A 194 2.11 -7.79 -24.26
CA GLU A 194 1.68 -7.66 -22.86
C GLU A 194 2.79 -7.02 -22.02
N THR A 195 2.40 -6.27 -20.99
CA THR A 195 3.30 -5.73 -19.97
C THR A 195 2.89 -6.22 -18.59
N ALA A 196 3.82 -6.21 -17.64
CA ALA A 196 3.52 -6.59 -16.26
C ALA A 196 3.36 -5.33 -15.38
N PHE A 197 2.43 -5.40 -14.43
CA PHE A 197 2.12 -4.28 -13.53
C PHE A 197 3.30 -3.89 -12.63
N TYR A 198 4.08 -4.88 -12.17
CA TYR A 198 5.25 -4.66 -11.31
C TYR A 198 6.54 -4.42 -12.10
N LEU A 199 6.44 -4.12 -13.40
CA LEU A 199 7.56 -3.88 -14.31
C LEU A 199 8.57 -5.05 -14.38
N ASN A 200 8.12 -6.26 -14.05
CA ASN A 200 8.94 -7.46 -14.10
C ASN A 200 8.90 -8.11 -15.48
N GLU A 201 10.03 -8.66 -15.93
CA GLU A 201 10.12 -9.39 -17.21
C GLU A 201 9.73 -10.87 -17.06
N LYS A 202 9.85 -11.40 -15.84
CA LYS A 202 9.56 -12.79 -15.49
C LYS A 202 9.03 -12.86 -14.05
N PRO A 203 8.42 -14.00 -13.64
CA PRO A 203 8.11 -14.23 -12.24
C PRO A 203 9.39 -14.15 -11.42
N GLY A 204 9.39 -13.36 -10.35
CA GLY A 204 10.63 -13.01 -9.68
C GLY A 204 10.45 -12.21 -8.40
N ILE A 205 11.57 -12.06 -7.69
CA ILE A 205 11.67 -11.26 -6.47
C ILE A 205 11.81 -9.80 -6.88
N THR A 206 10.84 -8.97 -6.49
CA THR A 206 10.84 -7.53 -6.75
C THR A 206 11.18 -6.72 -5.52
N ASN A 207 11.08 -7.31 -4.32
CA ASN A 207 11.25 -6.59 -3.06
C ASN A 207 11.99 -7.44 -2.03
N ILE A 208 13.27 -7.19 -1.80
CA ILE A 208 14.02 -7.85 -0.72
C ILE A 208 14.71 -6.79 0.13
N GLY A 209 14.64 -6.93 1.45
CA GLY A 209 15.23 -5.91 2.29
C GLY A 209 15.13 -6.16 3.78
N VAL A 210 15.66 -5.18 4.51
CA VAL A 210 15.57 -5.08 5.96
C VAL A 210 15.10 -3.68 6.29
N LYS A 211 14.07 -3.61 7.12
CA LYS A 211 13.60 -2.39 7.78
C LYS A 211 13.99 -2.42 9.25
N VAL A 212 14.44 -1.28 9.76
CA VAL A 212 14.67 -1.03 11.18
C VAL A 212 13.84 0.18 11.59
N SER A 213 13.13 0.10 12.71
CA SER A 213 12.34 1.20 13.25
C SER A 213 12.52 1.37 14.75
N ARG A 214 12.35 2.59 15.24
CA ARG A 214 12.31 2.91 16.67
C ARG A 214 11.58 4.23 16.90
N THR A 215 11.13 4.45 18.12
CA THR A 215 10.62 5.76 18.54
C THR A 215 11.74 6.58 19.18
N ILE A 216 11.90 7.83 18.75
CA ILE A 216 12.83 8.78 19.37
C ILE A 216 12.03 9.72 20.27
N GLN A 217 12.30 9.68 21.58
CA GLN A 217 11.77 10.67 22.51
C GLN A 217 12.50 12.00 22.32
N ILE A 218 11.74 13.07 22.05
CA ILE A 218 12.27 14.43 21.85
C ILE A 218 12.06 15.27 23.12
N THR A 219 10.87 15.21 23.69
CA THR A 219 10.50 15.82 24.99
C THR A 219 9.66 14.83 25.79
N ASP A 220 9.34 15.08 27.05
CA ASP A 220 8.53 14.15 27.86
C ASP A 220 7.18 13.76 27.23
N ASN A 221 6.59 14.67 26.43
CA ASN A 221 5.28 14.49 25.80
C ASN A 221 5.32 14.39 24.28
N PHE A 222 6.51 14.41 23.66
CA PHE A 222 6.66 14.35 22.21
C PHE A 222 7.70 13.31 21.80
N SER A 223 7.27 12.43 20.92
CA SER A 223 8.04 11.32 20.38
C SER A 223 7.81 11.23 18.88
N VAL A 224 8.85 10.86 18.14
CA VAL A 224 8.79 10.69 16.68
C VAL A 224 9.19 9.26 16.34
N PRO A 225 8.26 8.44 15.81
CA PRO A 225 8.63 7.19 15.15
C PRO A 225 9.53 7.46 13.95
N VAL A 226 10.63 6.73 13.87
CA VAL A 226 11.54 6.77 12.73
C VAL A 226 11.76 5.38 12.17
N GLN A 227 11.98 5.30 10.86
CA GLN A 227 12.34 4.04 10.22
C GLN A 227 13.39 4.23 9.12
N CYS A 228 14.21 3.20 8.92
CA CYS A 228 15.16 3.12 7.84
C CYS A 228 15.08 1.74 7.17
N SER A 229 15.12 1.69 5.85
CA SER A 229 15.15 0.41 5.12
C SER A 229 16.20 0.41 4.04
N ILE A 230 16.91 -0.71 3.90
CA ILE A 230 17.64 -1.04 2.68
C ILE A 230 16.79 -2.02 1.88
N ILE A 231 16.54 -1.70 0.61
CA ILE A 231 15.61 -2.43 -0.26
C ILE A 231 16.31 -2.67 -1.59
N SER A 232 16.24 -3.89 -2.12
CA SER A 232 16.66 -4.19 -3.48
C SER A 232 15.49 -4.74 -4.27
N ASN A 233 15.47 -4.37 -5.55
CA ASN A 233 14.62 -4.98 -6.57
C ASN A 233 15.53 -5.67 -7.59
N PRO A 234 15.75 -6.99 -7.46
CA PRO A 234 16.56 -7.77 -8.38
C PRO A 234 16.08 -7.70 -9.84
N GLU A 235 14.77 -7.75 -10.08
CA GLU A 235 14.22 -7.70 -11.44
C GLU A 235 14.52 -6.35 -12.13
N LEU A 236 14.47 -5.24 -11.38
CA LEU A 236 14.79 -3.90 -11.92
C LEU A 236 16.27 -3.52 -11.81
N ASN A 237 17.12 -4.39 -11.24
CA ASN A 237 18.52 -4.09 -10.90
C ASN A 237 18.67 -2.78 -10.09
N LYS A 238 17.83 -2.60 -9.05
CA LYS A 238 17.83 -1.39 -8.20
C LYS A 238 18.12 -1.71 -6.75
N ILE A 239 18.63 -0.69 -6.07
CA ILE A 239 18.79 -0.65 -4.61
C ILE A 239 18.37 0.73 -4.10
N TYR A 240 17.74 0.76 -2.93
CA TYR A 240 17.21 1.95 -2.29
C TYR A 240 17.60 1.94 -0.81
N LEU A 241 17.94 3.13 -0.30
CA LEU A 241 18.04 3.40 1.12
C LEU A 241 16.96 4.43 1.47
N THR A 242 15.98 4.02 2.25
CA THR A 242 14.86 4.88 2.65
C THR A 242 14.98 5.24 4.12
N PHE A 243 14.57 6.46 4.46
CA PHE A 243 14.42 6.96 5.81
C PHE A 243 13.08 7.68 5.91
N GLY A 244 12.34 7.41 6.99
CA GLY A 244 10.99 7.91 7.23
C GLY A 244 10.82 8.45 8.64
N LEU A 245 10.02 9.51 8.76
CA LEU A 245 9.51 10.08 10.00
C LEU A 245 7.98 10.00 9.96
N SER A 246 7.34 9.69 11.10
CA SER A 246 5.88 9.66 11.22
C SER A 246 5.40 10.69 12.25
N PHE A 247 4.34 11.42 11.92
CA PHE A 247 3.72 12.45 12.77
C PHE A 247 2.24 12.18 13.03
#